data_AF-A0A9D2I7B9-F1
#
_entry.id   AF-A0A9D2I7B9-F1
#
_cell.length_a   1.000
_cell.length_b   1.000
_cell.length_c   1.000
_cell.angle_alpha   90.00
_cell.angle_beta   90.00
_cell.angle_gamma   90.00
#
_symmetry.space_group_name_H-M   'P 1'
#
loop_
_entity.id
_entity.type
_entity.pdbx_description
1 polymer ?
#
loop_
_entity_poly.entity_id
_entity_poly.type
_entity_poly.pdbx_seq_one_letter_code
_entity_poly.pdbx_strand_id
1 'polypeptide(L)' 'MIDKTEVGTRITYLRKKYGFSQARFSELLNVSPQAVSKWETGGSLR' A
#
# COMPACT_ATOMS: atom_id res chain seq x y z
N MET A 1 -4.15 -9.23 17.20
CA MET A 1 -4.42 -9.64 15.80
C MET A 1 -4.36 -8.38 14.96
N ILE A 2 -3.58 -8.34 13.88
CA ILE A 2 -3.45 -7.12 13.06
C ILE A 2 -4.67 -7.03 12.14
N ASP A 3 -5.42 -5.92 12.22
CA ASP A 3 -6.48 -5.63 11.28
C ASP A 3 -5.87 -5.23 9.93
N LYS A 4 -6.08 -6.09 8.94
CA LYS A 4 -5.53 -5.95 7.58
C LYS A 4 -6.09 -4.71 6.87
N THR A 5 -7.32 -4.31 7.20
CA THR A 5 -8.00 -3.12 6.67
C THR A 5 -7.35 -1.85 7.21
N GLU A 6 -7.01 -1.87 8.50
CA GLU A 6 -6.30 -0.76 9.14
C GLU A 6 -4.90 -0.56 8.54
N VAL A 7 -4.18 -1.65 8.26
CA VAL A 7 -2.86 -1.61 7.62
C VAL A 7 -2.92 -0.99 6.22
N GLY A 8 -3.84 -1.45 5.36
CA GLY A 8 -3.99 -0.90 4.00
C GLY A 8 -4.35 0.58 3.99
N THR A 9 -5.20 1.00 4.93
CA THR A 9 -5.58 2.40 5.12
C THR A 9 -4.37 3.24 5.55
N ARG A 10 -3.55 2.72 6.48
CA ARG A 10 -2.35 3.43 6.98
C ARG A 10 -1.26 3.56 5.92
N ILE A 11 -1.05 2.52 5.11
CA ILE A 11 -0.15 2.57 3.95
C ILE A 11 -0.61 3.64 2.96
N THR A 12 -1.90 3.63 2.61
CA THR A 12 -2.50 4.63 1.71
C THR A 12 -2.32 6.05 2.23
N TYR A 13 -2.57 6.26 3.52
CA TYR A 13 -2.41 7.56 4.18
C TYR A 13 -0.95 8.04 4.09
N LEU A 14 0.01 7.21 4.48
CA LEU A 14 1.43 7.59 4.46
C LEU A 14 1.91 7.88 3.04
N ARG A 15 1.58 7.02 2.07
CA ARG A 15 1.96 7.23 0.66
C ARG A 15 1.45 8.58 0.15
N LYS A 16 0.18 8.90 0.39
CA LYS A 16 -0.43 10.17 -0.03
C LYS A 16 0.14 11.37 0.75
N LYS A 17 0.41 11.22 2.05
CA LYS A 17 1.04 12.26 2.88
C LYS A 17 2.39 12.72 2.33
N TYR A 18 3.17 11.80 1.75
CA TYR A 18 4.44 12.11 1.10
C TYR A 18 4.32 12.37 -0.42
N GLY A 19 3.10 12.43 -0.97
CA GLY A 19 2.87 12.79 -2.37
C GLY A 19 3.27 11.71 -3.39
N PHE A 20 3.44 10.45 -2.97
CA PHE A 20 3.84 9.38 -3.88
C PHE A 20 2.65 8.77 -4.62
N SER A 21 2.81 8.49 -5.91
CA SER A 21 1.93 7.55 -6.63
C SER A 21 2.20 6.11 -6.19
N GLN A 22 1.28 5.18 -6.45
CA GLN A 22 1.52 3.75 -6.15
C GLN A 22 2.75 3.22 -6.91
N ALA A 23 2.96 3.65 -8.16
CA ALA A 23 4.14 3.28 -8.96
C ALA A 23 5.44 3.83 -8.35
N ARG A 24 5.45 5.12 -7.96
CA ARG A 24 6.64 5.70 -7.33
C ARG A 24 6.94 5.05 -5.98
N PHE A 25 5.90 4.78 -5.20
CA PHE A 25 6.04 4.11 -3.92
C PHE A 25 6.54 2.67 -4.07
N SER A 26 6.11 1.94 -5.11
CA SER A 26 6.59 0.59 -5.38
C SER A 26 8.06 0.56 -5.83
N GLU A 27 8.50 1.54 -6.63
CA GLU A 27 9.91 1.71 -6.99
C GLU A 27 10.80 1.91 -5.75
N LEU A 28 10.39 2.81 -4.85
CA LEU A 28 11.15 3.12 -3.62
C LEU A 28 11.31 1.90 -2.70
N LEU A 29 10.33 1.00 -2.72
CA LEU A 29 10.32 -0.21 -1.90
C LEU A 29 10.84 -1.45 -2.64
N ASN A 30 11.23 -1.31 -3.91
CA ASN A 30 11.65 -2.40 -4.78
C ASN A 30 10.63 -3.55 -4.84
N VAL A 31 9.34 -3.20 -4.99
CA VAL A 31 8.23 -4.14 -5.15
C VAL A 31 7.44 -3.81 -6.41
N SER A 32 6.52 -4.69 -6.81
CA SER A 32 5.65 -4.41 -7.94
C SER A 32 4.53 -3.41 -7.56
N PRO A 33 4.07 -2.56 -8.49
CA PRO A 33 2.90 -1.70 -8.26
C PRO A 33 1.65 -2.50 -7.84
N GLN A 34 1.50 -3.74 -8.32
CA GLN A 34 0.41 -4.62 -7.93
C GLN A 34 0.47 -5.01 -6.45
N ALA A 35 1.67 -5.16 -5.87
CA ALA A 35 1.83 -5.43 -4.44
C ALA A 35 1.30 -4.27 -3.61
N VAL A 36 1.66 -3.03 -3.96
CA VAL A 36 1.16 -1.81 -3.29
C VAL A 36 -0.37 -1.72 -3.40
N SER A 37 -0.92 -1.95 -4.59
CA SER A 37 -2.38 -1.95 -4.78
C SER A 37 -3.07 -3.00 -3.91
N LYS A 38 -2.53 -4.22 -3.82
CA LYS A 38 -3.07 -5.29 -2.95
C LYS A 38 -2.99 -4.96 -1.47
N TRP A 39 -1.93 -4.29 -1.01
CA TRP A 39 -1.80 -3.83 0.37
C TRP A 39 -2.85 -2.77 0.70
N GLU A 40 -3.01 -1.78 -0.18
CA GLU A 40 -3.93 -0.65 0.03
C GLU A 40 -5.41 -1.06 -0.04
N THR A 41 -5.74 -2.08 -0.83
CA THR A 41 -7.13 -2.54 -1.04
C THR A 41 -7.52 -3.76 -0.21
N GLY A 42 -6.58 -4.36 0.53
CA GLY A 42 -6.81 -5.61 1.27
C GLY A 42 -6.97 -6.85 0.37
N GLY A 43 -6.80 -6.73 -0.95
CA GLY A 43 -7.05 -7.81 -1.93
C GLY A 43 -6.08 -8.99 -1.86
N SER A 44 -4.98 -8.89 -1.12
CA SER A 44 -4.03 -10.00 -0.92
C SER A 44 -4.42 -11.00 0.17
N LEU A 45 -5.55 -10.79 0.86
CA LEU A 45 -5.92 -11.55 2.07
C LEU A 45 -7.37 -12.05 2.04
N ARG A 46 -7.89 -12.36 0.85
CA ARG A 46 -9.06 -13.22 0.66
C ARG A 46 -8.63 -14.66 0.41
#